data_AF-A0AAV0EFU3-F1
#
_entry.id   AF-A0AAV0EFU3-F1
#
_cell.length_a   1.000
_cell.length_b   1.000
_cell.length_c   1.000
_cell.angle_alpha   90.00
_cell.angle_beta   90.00
_cell.angle_gamma   90.00
#
_symmetry.space_group_name_H-M   'P 1'
#
loop_
_entity.id
_entity.type
_entity.pdbx_description
1 polymer ?
#
loop_
_entity_poly.entity_id
_entity_poly.type
_entity_poly.pdbx_seq_one_letter_code
_entity_poly.pdbx_strand_id
1 'polypeptide(L)'
;MLAEGVLRYKVSICVMDDIGHASFTLWDRECSEILGKSAARLRREIIEKTGDPNHFPEEIEAVIEKKGLFKVQVKNKPEGSSYKGNNSFGVLSMFRDPAILSMYKSKDTKTAELDLEEKELCGSVNDSDLIATDKEVE
;
A
#
# COMPACT_ATOMS: atom_id res chain seq x y z
N MET A 1 -22.61 -26.27 -0.59
CA MET A 1 -22.03 -25.16 0.20
C MET A 1 -20.72 -24.78 -0.46
N LEU A 2 -20.65 -23.64 -1.14
CA LEU A 2 -19.36 -23.12 -1.62
C LEU A 2 -18.56 -22.71 -0.38
N ALA A 3 -17.32 -23.18 -0.27
CA ALA A 3 -16.43 -22.76 0.80
C ALA A 3 -16.24 -21.24 0.68
N GLU A 4 -16.79 -20.49 1.62
CA GLU A 4 -16.63 -19.05 1.65
C GLU A 4 -15.14 -18.76 1.90
N GLY A 5 -14.48 -18.14 0.92
CA GLY A 5 -13.05 -17.86 1.01
C GLY A 5 -12.74 -16.95 2.21
N VAL A 6 -11.61 -17.17 2.88
CA VAL A 6 -11.18 -16.31 3.98
C VAL A 6 -10.63 -15.01 3.40
N LEU A 7 -11.35 -13.90 3.59
CA LEU A 7 -10.89 -12.58 3.19
C LEU A 7 -9.69 -12.13 4.00
N ARG A 8 -8.69 -11.55 3.30
CA ARG A 8 -7.46 -11.01 3.89
C ARG A 8 -7.06 -9.70 3.22
N TYR A 9 -6.41 -8.82 3.96
CA TYR A 9 -5.84 -7.60 3.38
C TYR A 9 -4.59 -7.89 2.56
N LYS A 10 -4.46 -7.13 1.47
CA LYS A 10 -3.23 -6.91 0.72
C LYS A 10 -3.27 -5.48 0.19
N VAL A 11 -2.52 -4.59 0.83
CA VAL A 11 -2.57 -3.15 0.55
C VAL A 11 -1.19 -2.68 0.09
N SER A 12 -1.11 -2.14 -1.11
CA SER A 12 0.12 -1.50 -1.60
C SER A 12 0.14 -0.05 -1.14
N ILE A 13 1.24 0.38 -0.51
CA ILE A 13 1.45 1.74 -0.03
C ILE A 13 2.75 2.32 -0.61
N CYS A 14 2.81 3.64 -0.74
CA CYS A 14 4.06 4.36 -0.97
C CYS A 14 4.58 4.87 0.38
N VAL A 15 5.84 4.58 0.69
CA VAL A 15 6.54 5.07 1.87
C VAL A 15 7.59 6.08 1.42
N MET A 16 7.66 7.21 2.11
CA MET A 16 8.62 8.28 1.84
C MET A 16 9.53 8.50 3.04
N ASP A 17 10.81 8.68 2.78
CA ASP A 17 11.82 9.12 3.74
C ASP A 17 12.56 10.36 3.21
N ASP A 18 13.67 10.71 3.83
CA ASP A 18 14.52 11.84 3.46
C ASP A 18 15.31 11.62 2.15
N ILE A 19 15.47 10.38 1.71
CA ILE A 19 16.29 9.99 0.56
C ILE A 19 15.44 9.64 -0.66
N GLY A 20 14.16 9.27 -0.47
CA GLY A 20 13.24 9.08 -1.57
C GLY A 20 11.94 8.38 -1.18
N HIS A 21 11.47 7.53 -2.08
CA HIS A 21 10.22 6.80 -1.91
C HIS A 21 10.33 5.35 -2.36
N ALA A 22 9.56 4.47 -1.74
CA ALA A 22 9.49 3.06 -2.07
C ALA A 22 8.07 2.52 -1.93
N SER A 23 7.68 1.60 -2.81
CA SER A 23 6.40 0.90 -2.71
C SER A 23 6.51 -0.31 -1.78
N PHE A 24 5.66 -0.43 -0.77
CA PHE A 24 5.57 -1.57 0.15
C PHE A 24 4.21 -2.27 0.02
N THR A 25 4.14 -3.57 0.30
CA THR A 25 2.88 -4.30 0.48
C THR A 25 2.67 -4.64 1.95
N LEU A 26 1.59 -4.11 2.54
CA LEU A 26 1.08 -4.52 3.86
C LEU A 26 0.14 -5.71 3.71
N TRP A 27 0.23 -6.65 4.65
CA TRP A 27 -0.61 -7.84 4.69
C TRP A 27 -1.66 -7.75 5.79
N ASP A 28 -2.46 -8.81 5.88
CA ASP A 28 -3.58 -8.93 6.81
C ASP A 28 -3.25 -8.57 8.26
N ARG A 29 -2.08 -8.96 8.76
CA ARG A 29 -1.65 -8.69 10.14
C ARG A 29 -1.48 -7.19 10.37
N GLU A 30 -0.68 -6.52 9.55
CA GLU A 30 -0.36 -5.10 9.70
C GLU A 30 -1.61 -4.25 9.46
N CYS A 31 -2.40 -4.57 8.44
CA CYS A 31 -3.63 -3.84 8.15
C CYS A 31 -4.67 -4.00 9.26
N SER A 32 -4.86 -5.22 9.79
CA SER A 32 -5.83 -5.43 10.89
C SER A 32 -5.42 -4.70 12.17
N GLU A 33 -4.12 -4.58 12.44
CA GLU A 33 -3.60 -3.82 13.58
C GLU A 33 -3.79 -2.30 13.43
N ILE A 34 -3.62 -1.77 12.21
CA ILE A 34 -3.81 -0.34 11.94
C ILE A 34 -5.29 0.02 11.95
N LEU A 35 -6.12 -0.77 11.27
CA LEU A 35 -7.54 -0.49 11.07
C LEU A 35 -8.42 -0.91 12.25
N GLY A 36 -7.93 -1.80 13.12
CA GLY A 36 -8.72 -2.39 14.21
C GLY A 36 -9.89 -3.25 13.73
N LYS A 37 -9.87 -3.68 12.46
CA LYS A 37 -10.93 -4.46 11.81
C LYS A 37 -10.30 -5.56 10.96
N SER A 38 -10.99 -6.70 10.84
CA SER A 38 -10.62 -7.73 9.87
C SER A 38 -11.15 -7.37 8.46
N ALA A 39 -10.52 -7.91 7.42
CA ALA A 39 -10.94 -7.68 6.04
C ALA A 39 -12.40 -8.07 5.78
N ALA A 40 -12.86 -9.17 6.38
CA ALA A 40 -14.26 -9.59 6.30
C ALA A 40 -15.22 -8.60 6.95
N ARG A 41 -14.85 -8.01 8.09
CA ARG A 41 -15.66 -6.99 8.76
C ARG A 41 -15.72 -5.72 7.92
N LEU A 42 -14.57 -5.25 7.43
CA LEU A 42 -14.52 -4.05 6.59
C LEU A 42 -15.38 -4.22 5.33
N ARG A 43 -15.27 -5.35 4.61
CA ARG A 43 -16.10 -5.60 3.43
C ARG A 43 -17.60 -5.59 3.73
N ARG A 44 -18.01 -6.18 4.86
CA ARG A 44 -19.43 -6.17 5.25
C ARG A 44 -19.92 -4.73 5.48
N GLU A 45 -19.15 -3.94 6.22
CA GLU A 45 -19.48 -2.54 6.50
C GLU A 45 -19.54 -1.70 5.20
N ILE A 46 -18.67 -1.96 4.22
CA ILE A 46 -18.75 -1.32 2.90
C ILE A 46 -20.07 -1.67 2.20
N ILE A 47 -20.40 -2.97 2.09
CA ILE A 47 -21.62 -3.43 1.42
C ILE A 47 -22.87 -2.84 2.10
N GLU A 48 -22.89 -2.78 3.43
CA GLU A 48 -24.00 -2.21 4.19
C GLU A 48 -24.16 -0.70 3.96
N LYS A 49 -23.06 0.05 3.82
CA LYS A 49 -23.08 1.50 3.60
C LYS A 49 -23.39 1.89 2.15
N THR A 50 -22.83 1.18 1.18
CA THR A 50 -22.84 1.61 -0.24
C THR A 50 -23.64 0.69 -1.15
N GLY A 51 -23.94 -0.53 -0.72
CA GLY A 51 -24.52 -1.57 -1.56
C GLY A 51 -23.53 -2.20 -2.56
N ASP A 52 -22.30 -1.70 -2.64
CA ASP A 52 -21.28 -2.15 -3.59
C ASP A 52 -20.09 -2.81 -2.87
N PRO A 53 -19.84 -4.12 -3.03
CA PRO A 53 -18.71 -4.81 -2.43
C PRO A 53 -17.33 -4.36 -2.95
N ASN A 54 -17.27 -3.62 -4.06
CA ASN A 54 -16.03 -3.13 -4.67
C ASN A 54 -15.75 -1.66 -4.37
N HIS A 55 -16.63 -1.00 -3.63
CA HIS A 55 -16.42 0.39 -3.23
C HIS A 55 -15.13 0.53 -2.42
N PHE A 56 -14.37 1.59 -2.69
CA PHE A 56 -13.09 1.81 -2.03
C PHE A 56 -13.31 2.17 -0.55
N PRO A 57 -12.70 1.44 0.40
CA PRO A 57 -12.86 1.75 1.82
C PRO A 57 -12.07 2.99 2.23
N GLU A 58 -12.78 4.06 2.62
CA GLU A 58 -12.22 5.26 3.24
C GLU A 58 -11.39 4.92 4.48
N GLU A 59 -11.71 3.83 5.20
CA GLU A 59 -10.94 3.42 6.38
C GLU A 59 -9.45 3.16 6.06
N ILE A 60 -9.09 2.85 4.80
CA ILE A 60 -7.69 2.68 4.39
C ILE A 60 -6.89 3.98 4.51
N GLU A 61 -7.54 5.15 4.48
CA GLU A 61 -6.87 6.43 4.70
C GLU A 61 -6.19 6.52 6.07
N ALA A 62 -6.65 5.74 7.06
CA ALA A 62 -6.02 5.66 8.38
C ALA A 62 -4.57 5.13 8.35
N VAL A 63 -4.18 4.48 7.24
CA VAL A 63 -2.80 4.02 6.98
C VAL A 63 -1.90 5.16 6.51
N ILE A 64 -2.47 6.20 5.89
CA ILE A 64 -1.74 7.34 5.31
C ILE A 64 -1.21 8.25 6.44
N GLU A 65 -0.12 8.96 6.16
CA GLU A 65 0.56 9.91 7.07
C GLU A 65 1.07 9.32 8.39
N LYS A 66 1.11 7.98 8.50
CA LYS A 66 1.69 7.29 9.65
C LYS A 66 3.18 7.09 9.44
N LYS A 67 3.95 7.30 10.52
CA LYS A 67 5.37 6.93 10.59
C LYS A 67 5.51 5.54 11.20
N GLY A 68 6.41 4.74 10.65
CA GLY A 68 6.65 3.37 11.10
C GLY A 68 8.04 2.89 10.72
N LEU A 69 8.56 1.91 11.46
CA LEU A 69 9.71 1.12 11.05
C LEU A 69 9.21 -0.16 10.40
N PHE A 70 9.75 -0.47 9.22
CA PHE A 70 9.30 -1.61 8.43
C PHE A 70 10.41 -2.64 8.34
N LYS A 71 10.12 -3.87 8.76
CA LYS A 71 10.94 -5.02 8.40
C LYS A 71 10.43 -5.53 7.05
N VAL A 72 11.22 -5.39 6.00
CA VAL A 72 10.83 -5.76 4.62
C VAL A 72 11.56 -7.00 4.12
N GLN A 73 10.93 -7.73 3.21
CA GLN A 73 11.57 -8.79 2.44
C GLN A 73 11.99 -8.25 1.07
N VAL A 74 13.30 -8.29 0.81
CA VAL A 74 13.87 -8.00 -0.52
C VAL A 74 14.03 -9.32 -1.26
N LYS A 75 13.48 -9.40 -2.47
CA LYS A 75 13.65 -10.56 -3.36
C LYS A 75 14.37 -10.11 -4.62
N ASN A 76 15.44 -10.80 -4.98
CA ASN A 76 16.05 -10.62 -6.28
C ASN A 76 15.06 -11.10 -7.34
N LYS A 77 14.81 -10.27 -8.36
CA LYS A 77 14.07 -10.74 -9.53
C LYS A 77 14.93 -11.77 -10.24
N PRO A 78 14.43 -12.99 -10.50
CA PRO A 78 15.18 -13.95 -11.29
C PRO A 78 15.38 -13.41 -12.71
N GLU A 79 16.59 -13.60 -13.23
CA GLU A 79 16.92 -13.24 -14.60
C GLU A 79 15.95 -13.92 -15.58
N GLY A 80 15.37 -13.15 -16.50
CA GLY A 80 14.35 -13.63 -17.44
C GLY A 80 12.91 -13.53 -16.95
N SER A 81 12.63 -13.03 -15.74
CA SER A 81 11.24 -12.76 -15.34
C SER A 81 10.70 -11.57 -16.14
N SER A 82 9.70 -11.81 -16.98
CA SER A 82 8.93 -10.76 -17.67
C SER A 82 7.94 -10.03 -16.75
N TYR A 83 8.00 -10.30 -15.43
CA TYR A 83 7.08 -9.75 -14.45
C TYR A 83 7.29 -8.23 -14.31
N LYS A 84 6.43 -7.50 -15.03
CA LYS A 84 6.32 -6.04 -15.10
C LYS A 84 5.57 -5.44 -13.91
N GLY A 85 5.24 -6.25 -12.90
CA GLY A 85 4.57 -5.76 -11.70
C GLY A 85 5.46 -4.84 -10.88
N ASN A 86 4.80 -3.96 -10.13
CA ASN A 86 5.40 -2.95 -9.27
C ASN A 86 6.42 -3.63 -8.35
N ASN A 87 7.63 -3.08 -8.27
CA ASN A 87 8.69 -3.56 -7.37
C ASN A 87 8.32 -3.24 -5.91
N SER A 88 7.24 -3.80 -5.39
CA SER A 88 6.83 -3.56 -4.01
C SER A 88 7.56 -4.50 -3.06
N PHE A 89 8.11 -3.97 -1.98
CA PHE A 89 8.70 -4.79 -0.93
C PHE A 89 7.60 -5.35 -0.01
N GLY A 90 7.61 -6.67 0.20
CA GLY A 90 6.66 -7.29 1.13
C GLY A 90 7.04 -6.95 2.57
N VAL A 91 6.12 -6.34 3.32
CA VAL A 91 6.35 -6.05 4.75
C VAL A 91 6.18 -7.33 5.56
N LEU A 92 7.14 -7.64 6.42
CA LEU A 92 7.08 -8.78 7.34
C LEU A 92 6.55 -8.37 8.72
N SER A 93 6.82 -7.13 9.10
CA SER A 93 6.36 -6.53 10.35
C SER A 93 6.53 -5.01 10.28
N MET A 94 5.63 -4.30 10.96
CA MET A 94 5.68 -2.86 11.11
C MET A 94 5.66 -2.50 12.60
N PHE A 95 6.54 -1.58 13.00
CA PHE A 95 6.61 -1.06 14.37
C PHE A 95 6.23 0.42 14.38
N ARG A 96 5.33 0.79 15.29
CA ARG A 96 4.82 2.17 15.42
C ARG A 96 4.96 2.74 16.84
N ASP A 97 5.55 1.98 17.76
CA ASP A 97 5.78 2.43 19.13
C ASP A 97 6.74 3.64 19.12
N PRO A 98 6.32 4.81 19.64
CA PRO A 98 7.16 6.01 19.68
C PRO A 98 8.53 5.79 20.34
N ALA A 99 8.61 4.92 21.35
CA ALA A 99 9.87 4.59 22.01
C ALA A 99 10.83 3.87 21.05
N ILE A 100 10.33 2.88 20.30
CA ILE A 100 11.11 2.18 19.28
C ILE A 100 11.48 3.15 18.16
N LEU A 101 10.52 3.93 17.65
CA LEU A 101 10.80 4.92 16.59
C LEU A 101 11.91 5.88 17.01
N SER A 102 11.93 6.34 18.26
CA SER A 102 12.95 7.26 18.77
C SER A 102 14.37 6.71 18.71
N MET A 103 14.54 5.39 18.90
CA MET A 103 15.85 4.73 18.85
C MET A 103 16.46 4.71 17.44
N TYR A 104 15.63 4.89 16.40
CA TYR A 104 16.03 4.84 14.99
C TYR A 104 16.04 6.22 14.31
N LYS A 105 15.74 7.30 15.04
CA LYS A 105 15.77 8.68 14.51
C LYS A 105 17.19 9.22 14.24
N SER A 106 18.23 8.47 14.62
CA SER A 106 19.60 8.98 14.63
C SER A 106 20.62 7.85 14.45
N LYS A 107 20.73 7.34 13.22
CA LYS A 107 21.99 6.83 12.68
C LYS A 107 22.03 7.18 11.21
N ASP A 108 22.57 8.36 10.90
CA ASP A 108 22.93 8.74 9.54
C ASP A 108 23.84 7.65 8.96
N THR A 109 23.26 6.74 8.19
CA THR A 109 24.04 5.88 7.30
C THR A 109 24.65 6.81 6.28
N LYS A 110 25.96 7.07 6.42
CA LYS A 110 26.78 7.65 5.36
C LYS A 110 26.34 7.05 4.04
N THR A 111 25.81 7.93 3.20
CA THR A 111 25.49 7.75 1.78
C THR A 111 26.51 6.85 1.11
N ALA A 112 26.13 5.60 0.85
CA ALA A 112 26.70 4.87 -0.27
C ALA A 112 25.93 5.38 -1.49
N GLU A 113 26.57 6.29 -2.22
CA GLU A 113 26.13 6.80 -3.51
C GLU A 113 25.70 5.61 -4.38
N LEU A 114 24.39 5.50 -4.63
CA LEU A 114 23.84 4.63 -5.67
C LEU A 114 23.15 5.56 -6.65
N ASP A 115 23.91 5.96 -7.66
CA ASP A 115 23.39 6.57 -8.88
C ASP A 115 22.39 5.61 -9.53
N LEU A 116 21.10 5.84 -9.30
CA LEU A 116 20.04 5.17 -10.02
C LEU A 116 19.04 6.22 -10.49
N GLU A 117 19.13 6.48 -11.79
CA GLU A 117 18.30 7.41 -12.56
C GLU A 117 16.84 7.36 -12.14
N GLU A 118 16.30 8.52 -11.76
CA GLU A 118 14.88 8.73 -11.52
C GLU A 118 14.08 8.35 -12.76
N LYS A 119 13.26 7.31 -12.64
CA LYS A 119 12.08 7.13 -13.48
C LYS A 119 10.84 7.07 -12.59
N GLU A 120 10.26 8.26 -12.42
CA GLU A 120 8.82 8.55 -12.32
C GLU A 120 7.91 7.31 -12.28
N LEU A 121 7.35 6.98 -11.12
CA LEU A 121 6.02 6.36 -11.06
C LEU A 121 5.35 6.49 -9.67
N CYS A 122 4.67 7.62 -9.45
CA CYS A 122 3.39 7.58 -8.74
C CYS A 122 2.37 8.18 -9.69
N GLY A 123 1.61 7.33 -10.38
CA GLY A 123 0.54 7.77 -11.27
C GLY A 123 -0.47 8.58 -10.46
N SER A 124 -0.46 9.89 -10.67
CA SER A 124 -1.56 10.78 -10.36
C SER A 124 -2.76 10.30 -11.18
N VAL A 125 -3.74 9.69 -10.50
CA VAL A 125 -5.07 9.52 -11.06
C VAL A 125 -5.65 10.93 -11.11
N ASN A 126 -5.75 11.51 -12.32
CA ASN A 126 -6.40 12.80 -12.49
C ASN A 126 -7.92 12.58 -12.40
N ASP A 127 -8.60 13.35 -11.54
CA ASP A 127 -10.05 13.36 -11.35
C ASP A 127 -10.86 13.86 -12.57
N SER A 128 -10.29 13.83 -13.78
CA SER A 128 -10.91 14.38 -15.00
C SER A 128 -11.58 13.35 -15.91
N ASP A 129 -11.51 12.04 -15.63
CA ASP A 129 -12.08 11.01 -16.52
C ASP A 129 -13.53 10.60 -16.16
N LEU A 130 -14.17 11.32 -15.23
CA LEU A 130 -15.60 11.20 -14.92
C LEU A 130 -16.44 12.22 -15.71
N ILE A 131 -16.45 12.13 -17.05
CA ILE A 131 -17.58 12.63 -17.84
C ILE A 131 -17.87 11.65 -18.98
N ALA A 132 -18.73 10.68 -18.70
CA ALA A 132 -19.56 10.10 -19.75
C ALA A 132 -20.59 11.16 -20.16
N THR A 133 -20.43 11.74 -21.34
CA THR A 133 -21.54 12.39 -22.05
C THR A 133 -21.71 11.71 -23.39
N ASP A 134 -22.79 10.94 -23.50
CA ASP A 134 -23.42 10.60 -24.78
C ASP A 134 -23.67 11.87 -25.61
N LYS A 135 -23.47 11.78 -26.93
CA LYS A 135 -24.39 12.35 -27.94
C LYS A 135 -24.07 11.87 -29.35
N GLU A 136 -25.18 11.71 -30.08
CA GLU A 136 -25.38 11.18 -31.43
C GLU A 136 -24.84 12.05 -32.58
N VAL A 137 -25.05 11.52 -33.80
CA VAL A 137 -25.16 12.17 -35.14
C VAL A 137 -23.81 12.27 -35.87
N GLU A 138 -23.63 11.75 -37.09
CA GLU A 138 -24.50 11.70 -38.28
C GLU A 138 -24.30 10.43 -39.12
#